data_AF-F7S5N2-F1
#
_entry.id   AF-F7S5N2-F1
#
_cell.length_a   1.000
_cell.length_b   1.000
_cell.length_c   1.000
_cell.angle_alpha   90.00
_cell.angle_beta   90.00
_cell.angle_gamma   90.00
#
_symmetry.space_group_name_H-M   'P 1'
#
loop_
_entity.id
_entity.type
_entity.pdbx_description
1 polymer ?
#
loop_
_entity_poly.entity_id
_entity_poly.type
_entity_poly.pdbx_seq_one_letter_code
_entity_poly.pdbx_strand_id
1 'polypeptide(L)'
;LDRAMVAAAWEGVAGADLACLIVDAAKADPDDLAEPIEALAATGRPRWLILNKIDLLPRDKLLPLAETLARQGGFAEVFMISALKRDGVDRLLDALAAAMPEGPHLYPEDELTDQTERMLAAELVREQIFLQLRDEVPYGASVETESFSERKDGSVRIDVTVYVARAGHKKIVLGEGGARIKSIGSRARRDLERQLERRVHLFLNVKERPGWDEEAARLRALGLDG
;
A
#
# COMPACT_ATOMS: atom_id res chain seq x y z
N LEU A 1 -14.74 7.25 5.57
CA LEU A 1 -13.37 6.72 5.80
C LEU A 1 -13.17 5.44 5.00
N ASP A 2 -13.99 4.40 5.21
CA ASP A 2 -13.95 3.21 4.34
C ASP A 2 -14.22 3.50 2.87
N ARG A 3 -15.22 4.34 2.54
CA ARG A 3 -15.59 4.62 1.13
C ARG A 3 -14.51 5.24 0.25
N ALA A 4 -13.63 6.09 0.78
CA ALA A 4 -12.59 6.74 -0.03
C ALA A 4 -11.40 5.79 -0.30
N MET A 5 -11.08 4.93 0.66
CA MET A 5 -10.09 3.86 0.51
C MET A 5 -10.60 2.76 -0.42
N VAL A 6 -11.88 2.41 -0.28
CA VAL A 6 -12.59 1.46 -1.16
C VAL A 6 -12.68 2.02 -2.58
N ALA A 7 -12.96 3.31 -2.77
CA ALA A 7 -13.00 3.93 -4.10
C ALA A 7 -11.64 3.88 -4.83
N ALA A 8 -10.55 4.24 -4.15
CA ALA A 8 -9.20 4.16 -4.72
C ALA A 8 -8.79 2.71 -5.07
N ALA A 9 -9.25 1.74 -4.27
CA ALA A 9 -9.06 0.32 -4.59
C ALA A 9 -9.82 -0.09 -5.87
N TRP A 10 -11.00 0.49 -6.13
CA TRP A 10 -11.79 0.19 -7.34
C TRP A 10 -11.25 0.84 -8.61
N GLU A 11 -10.68 2.05 -8.53
CA GLU A 11 -10.10 2.74 -9.69
C GLU A 11 -8.88 1.97 -10.26
N GLY A 12 -8.01 1.45 -9.39
CA GLY A 12 -6.88 0.61 -9.83
C GLY A 12 -7.32 -0.68 -10.54
N VAL A 13 -8.51 -1.20 -10.25
CA VAL A 13 -9.02 -2.43 -10.86
C VAL A 13 -9.49 -2.20 -12.31
N ALA A 14 -9.92 -0.99 -12.68
CA ALA A 14 -10.40 -0.71 -14.04
C ALA A 14 -9.30 -0.87 -15.10
N GLY A 15 -8.03 -0.62 -14.74
CA GLY A 15 -6.86 -0.79 -15.60
C GLY A 15 -6.13 -2.14 -15.45
N ALA A 16 -6.51 -2.98 -14.48
CA ALA A 16 -5.76 -4.17 -14.12
C ALA A 16 -6.00 -5.37 -15.05
N ASP A 17 -4.94 -6.12 -15.37
CA ASP A 17 -5.05 -7.39 -16.10
C ASP A 17 -5.73 -8.49 -15.26
N LEU A 18 -5.56 -8.43 -13.95
CA LEU A 18 -6.14 -9.35 -12.97
C LEU A 18 -6.43 -8.62 -11.67
N ALA A 19 -7.59 -8.90 -11.08
CA ALA A 19 -8.00 -8.30 -9.82
C ALA A 19 -8.03 -9.34 -8.69
N CYS A 20 -7.48 -8.99 -7.52
CA CYS A 20 -7.37 -9.91 -6.38
C CYS A 20 -8.16 -9.39 -5.19
N LEU A 21 -9.15 -10.17 -4.71
CA LEU A 21 -9.83 -9.90 -3.44
C LEU A 21 -9.11 -10.64 -2.32
N ILE A 22 -8.42 -9.90 -1.45
CA ILE A 22 -7.76 -10.46 -0.27
C ILE A 22 -8.69 -10.35 0.94
N VAL A 23 -8.99 -11.48 1.57
CA VAL A 23 -9.91 -11.58 2.71
C VAL A 23 -9.16 -12.14 3.93
N ASP A 24 -9.37 -11.54 5.10
CA ASP A 24 -8.97 -12.13 6.38
C ASP A 24 -9.91 -13.30 6.71
N ALA A 25 -9.45 -14.53 6.48
CA ALA A 25 -10.27 -15.72 6.66
C ALA A 25 -10.78 -15.88 8.11
N ALA A 26 -10.07 -15.32 9.10
CA ALA A 26 -10.42 -15.45 10.51
C ALA A 26 -11.62 -14.59 10.92
N LYS A 27 -11.93 -13.58 10.11
CA LYS A 27 -12.97 -12.57 10.37
C LYS A 27 -13.99 -12.47 9.25
N ALA A 28 -13.85 -13.27 8.21
CA ALA A 28 -14.69 -13.19 7.04
C ALA A 28 -16.13 -13.56 7.37
N ASP A 29 -17.03 -12.62 7.07
CA ASP A 29 -18.46 -12.88 6.97
C ASP A 29 -18.85 -12.76 5.48
N PRO A 30 -19.40 -13.81 4.84
CA PRO A 30 -19.84 -13.74 3.47
C PRO A 30 -20.84 -12.62 3.17
N ASP A 31 -21.68 -12.24 4.14
CA ASP A 31 -22.69 -11.19 3.94
C ASP A 31 -22.02 -9.80 3.87
N ASP A 32 -20.99 -9.55 4.69
CA ASP A 32 -20.21 -8.32 4.67
C ASP A 32 -19.36 -8.17 3.40
N LEU A 33 -19.09 -9.29 2.71
CA LEU A 33 -18.27 -9.34 1.49
C LEU A 33 -19.09 -9.21 0.20
N ALA A 34 -20.43 -9.20 0.28
CA ALA A 34 -21.30 -9.14 -0.89
C ALA A 34 -21.07 -7.87 -1.73
N GLU A 35 -21.02 -6.69 -1.10
CA GLU A 35 -20.80 -5.41 -1.81
C GLU A 35 -19.42 -5.35 -2.49
N PRO A 36 -18.29 -5.68 -1.83
CA PRO A 36 -17.00 -5.78 -2.49
C PRO A 36 -16.97 -6.79 -3.64
N ILE A 37 -17.61 -7.95 -3.46
CA ILE A 37 -17.67 -8.99 -4.50
C ILE A 37 -18.43 -8.50 -5.74
N GLU A 38 -19.55 -7.81 -5.54
CA GLU A 38 -20.36 -7.25 -6.62
C GLU A 38 -19.62 -6.12 -7.36
N ALA A 39 -19.00 -5.21 -6.61
CA ALA A 39 -18.18 -4.14 -7.19
C ALA A 39 -17.02 -4.71 -8.04
N LEU A 40 -16.38 -5.79 -7.56
CA LEU A 40 -15.35 -6.49 -8.32
C LEU A 40 -15.91 -7.15 -9.58
N ALA A 41 -17.12 -7.72 -9.51
CA ALA A 41 -17.81 -8.30 -10.65
C ALA A 41 -18.05 -7.27 -11.76
N ALA A 42 -18.46 -6.06 -11.38
CA ALA A 42 -18.81 -4.99 -12.30
C ALA A 42 -17.62 -4.53 -13.16
N THR A 43 -16.38 -4.80 -12.73
CA THR A 43 -15.17 -4.43 -13.49
C THR A 43 -14.96 -5.28 -14.75
N GLY A 44 -15.59 -6.46 -14.83
CA GLY A 44 -15.46 -7.38 -15.95
C GLY A 44 -14.08 -8.02 -16.13
N ARG A 45 -13.13 -7.74 -15.20
CA ARG A 45 -11.78 -8.30 -15.23
C ARG A 45 -11.75 -9.73 -14.66
N PRO A 46 -10.76 -10.56 -15.07
CA PRO A 46 -10.45 -11.78 -14.33
C PRO A 46 -10.23 -11.46 -12.86
N ARG A 47 -10.73 -12.33 -11.97
CA ARG A 47 -10.70 -12.08 -10.53
C ARG A 47 -10.37 -13.33 -9.73
N TRP A 48 -9.46 -13.18 -8.76
CA TRP A 48 -9.04 -14.23 -7.86
C TRP A 48 -9.40 -13.90 -6.41
N LEU A 49 -9.73 -14.93 -5.64
CA LEU A 49 -9.95 -14.82 -4.20
C LEU A 49 -8.71 -15.29 -3.46
N ILE A 50 -8.24 -14.50 -2.50
CA ILE A 50 -7.10 -14.84 -1.65
C ILE A 50 -7.57 -14.82 -0.20
N LEU A 51 -7.73 -15.99 0.40
CA LEU A 51 -8.03 -16.16 1.82
C LEU A 51 -6.71 -16.14 2.60
N ASN A 52 -6.43 -15.04 3.28
CA ASN A 52 -5.23 -14.86 4.09
C ASN A 52 -5.49 -15.24 5.55
N LYS A 53 -4.41 -15.48 6.31
CA LYS A 53 -4.39 -15.86 7.74
C LYS A 53 -5.02 -17.22 8.03
N ILE A 54 -4.87 -18.18 7.11
CA ILE A 54 -5.37 -19.54 7.29
C ILE A 54 -4.77 -20.25 8.50
N ASP A 55 -3.62 -19.79 9.00
CA ASP A 55 -2.98 -20.30 10.21
C ASP A 55 -3.81 -20.06 11.49
N LEU A 56 -4.82 -19.19 11.42
CA LEU A 56 -5.74 -18.91 12.52
C LEU A 56 -7.02 -19.76 12.49
N LEU A 57 -7.24 -20.57 11.44
CA LEU A 57 -8.44 -21.39 11.30
C LEU A 57 -8.13 -22.88 11.12
N PRO A 58 -8.99 -23.75 11.68
CA PRO A 58 -8.98 -25.16 11.32
C PRO A 58 -9.58 -25.38 9.92
N ARG A 59 -9.13 -26.44 9.23
CA ARG A 59 -9.47 -26.72 7.82
C ARG A 59 -10.96 -26.94 7.57
N ASP A 60 -11.66 -27.50 8.54
CA ASP A 60 -13.10 -27.77 8.51
C ASP A 60 -13.95 -26.48 8.41
N LYS A 61 -13.44 -25.35 8.89
CA LYS A 61 -14.09 -24.03 8.74
C LYS A 61 -13.66 -23.29 7.49
N LEU A 62 -12.43 -23.51 7.03
CA LEU A 62 -11.86 -22.79 5.89
C LEU A 62 -12.49 -23.23 4.55
N LEU A 63 -12.70 -24.53 4.35
CA LEU A 63 -13.26 -25.04 3.09
C LEU A 63 -14.69 -24.54 2.82
N PRO A 64 -15.64 -24.58 3.78
CA PRO A 64 -16.99 -24.03 3.55
C PRO A 64 -16.99 -22.53 3.27
N LEU A 65 -16.11 -21.76 3.93
CA LEU A 65 -15.95 -20.34 3.68
C LEU A 65 -15.47 -20.08 2.24
N ALA A 66 -14.44 -20.82 1.81
CA ALA A 66 -13.90 -20.72 0.45
C ALA A 66 -14.97 -21.05 -0.60
N GLU A 67 -15.72 -22.14 -0.42
CA GLU A 67 -16.79 -22.54 -1.34
C GLU A 67 -17.91 -21.50 -1.43
N THR A 68 -18.30 -20.92 -0.30
CA THR A 68 -19.33 -19.89 -0.23
C THR A 68 -18.91 -18.65 -1.02
N LEU A 69 -17.71 -18.12 -0.73
CA LEU A 69 -17.19 -16.92 -1.38
C LEU A 69 -16.88 -17.16 -2.86
N ALA A 70 -16.33 -18.33 -3.21
CA ALA A 70 -16.09 -18.72 -4.60
C ALA A 70 -17.38 -18.69 -5.42
N ARG A 71 -18.48 -19.21 -4.85
CA ARG A 71 -19.80 -19.23 -5.50
C ARG A 71 -20.42 -17.85 -5.61
N GLN A 72 -20.34 -17.04 -4.55
CA GLN A 72 -20.87 -15.68 -4.56
C GLN A 72 -20.14 -14.79 -5.56
N GLY A 73 -18.82 -14.92 -5.64
CA GLY A 73 -17.99 -14.02 -6.44
C GLY A 73 -17.50 -14.54 -7.77
N GLY A 74 -17.85 -15.76 -8.19
CA GLY A 74 -17.48 -16.29 -9.51
C GLY A 74 -15.99 -16.14 -9.81
N PHE A 75 -15.14 -16.40 -8.80
CA PHE A 75 -13.69 -16.26 -8.90
C PHE A 75 -13.10 -17.35 -9.78
N ALA A 76 -12.14 -16.98 -10.64
CA ALA A 76 -11.48 -17.93 -11.53
C ALA A 76 -10.53 -18.86 -10.76
N GLU A 77 -9.90 -18.34 -9.70
CA GLU A 77 -9.01 -19.08 -8.82
C GLU A 77 -9.23 -18.67 -7.36
N VAL A 78 -8.97 -19.61 -6.45
CA VAL A 78 -9.03 -19.39 -4.99
C VAL A 78 -7.72 -19.84 -4.36
N PHE A 79 -7.03 -18.91 -3.70
CA PHE A 79 -5.81 -19.17 -2.96
C PHE A 79 -6.07 -19.09 -1.46
N MET A 80 -5.48 -20.03 -0.72
CA MET A 80 -5.49 -20.06 0.73
C MET A 80 -4.05 -19.88 1.20
N ILE A 81 -3.77 -18.79 1.90
CA ILE A 81 -2.40 -18.41 2.27
C ILE A 81 -2.29 -18.01 3.74
N SER A 82 -1.09 -18.18 4.29
CA SER A 82 -0.66 -17.44 5.47
C SER A 82 0.51 -16.55 5.08
N ALA A 83 0.23 -15.27 4.86
CA ALA A 83 1.28 -14.29 4.57
C ALA A 83 2.34 -14.25 5.68
N LEU A 84 1.92 -14.43 6.94
CA LEU A 84 2.81 -14.45 8.10
C LEU A 84 3.77 -15.65 8.10
N LYS A 85 3.28 -16.82 7.68
CA LYS A 85 4.07 -18.06 7.65
C LYS A 85 4.68 -18.36 6.28
N ARG A 86 4.42 -17.50 5.28
CA ARG A 86 4.71 -17.72 3.85
C ARG A 86 4.08 -18.99 3.27
N ASP A 87 3.04 -19.52 3.92
CA ASP A 87 2.32 -20.69 3.41
C ASP A 87 1.44 -20.29 2.22
N GLY A 88 1.54 -21.03 1.11
CA GLY A 88 0.80 -20.78 -0.13
C GLY A 88 1.21 -19.52 -0.92
N VAL A 89 2.11 -18.69 -0.39
CA VAL A 89 2.51 -17.42 -1.01
C VAL A 89 3.28 -17.63 -2.30
N ASP A 90 4.26 -18.52 -2.33
CA ASP A 90 5.07 -18.74 -3.53
C ASP A 90 4.21 -19.27 -4.69
N ARG A 91 3.27 -20.18 -4.41
CA ARG A 91 2.29 -20.65 -5.40
C ARG A 91 1.38 -19.54 -5.92
N LEU A 92 0.96 -18.62 -5.05
CA LEU A 92 0.18 -17.45 -5.48
C LEU A 92 1.01 -16.56 -6.41
N LEU A 93 2.27 -16.29 -6.07
CA LEU A 93 3.17 -15.48 -6.90
C LEU A 93 3.43 -16.13 -8.27
N ASP A 94 3.70 -17.43 -8.31
CA ASP A 94 3.91 -18.19 -9.55
C ASP A 94 2.66 -18.13 -10.44
N ALA A 95 1.48 -18.29 -9.85
CA ALA A 95 0.23 -18.19 -10.58
C ALA A 95 0.00 -16.77 -11.12
N LEU A 96 0.21 -15.74 -10.29
CA LEU A 96 0.08 -14.34 -10.71
C LEU A 96 0.99 -14.04 -11.88
N ALA A 97 2.27 -14.45 -11.82
CA ALA A 97 3.22 -14.28 -12.90
C ALA A 97 2.77 -14.98 -14.19
N ALA A 98 2.27 -16.21 -14.09
CA ALA A 98 1.77 -16.97 -15.24
C ALA A 98 0.48 -16.38 -15.86
N ALA A 99 -0.29 -15.60 -15.10
CA ALA A 99 -1.51 -14.97 -15.57
C ALA A 99 -1.29 -13.61 -16.24
N MET A 100 -0.10 -13.01 -16.12
CA MET A 100 0.20 -11.72 -16.71
C MET A 100 0.44 -11.84 -18.23
N PRO A 101 -0.05 -10.86 -19.03
CA PRO A 101 0.26 -10.82 -20.45
C PRO A 101 1.76 -10.58 -20.66
N GLU A 102 2.33 -11.17 -21.71
CA GLU A 102 3.66 -10.79 -22.16
C GLU A 102 3.65 -9.32 -22.58
N GLY A 103 4.63 -8.55 -22.09
CA GLY A 103 4.75 -7.14 -22.40
C GLY A 103 6.18 -6.66 -22.21
N PRO A 104 6.55 -5.52 -22.82
CA PRO A 104 7.83 -4.90 -22.53
C PRO A 104 7.85 -4.49 -21.05
N HIS A 105 9.03 -4.54 -20.44
CA HIS A 105 9.24 -3.86 -19.17
C HIS A 105 8.91 -2.38 -19.37
N LEU A 106 7.81 -1.92 -18.77
CA LEU A 106 7.39 -0.51 -18.85
C LEU A 106 8.37 0.41 -18.12
N TYR A 107 9.20 -0.17 -17.26
CA TYR A 107 10.25 0.50 -16.51
C TYR A 107 11.56 -0.31 -16.61
N PRO A 108 12.72 0.31 -16.88
CA PRO A 108 14.03 -0.34 -16.83
C PRO A 108 14.29 -1.01 -15.47
N GLU A 109 15.05 -2.12 -15.40
CA GLU A 109 15.35 -2.81 -14.11
C GLU A 109 16.02 -1.89 -13.07
N ASP A 110 16.90 -0.99 -13.52
CA ASP A 110 17.58 -0.03 -12.65
C ASP A 110 16.59 1.05 -12.14
N GLU A 111 15.68 1.49 -13.00
CA GLU A 111 14.63 2.44 -12.62
C GLU A 111 13.60 1.79 -11.71
N LEU A 112 13.28 0.51 -11.90
CA LEU A 112 12.45 -0.27 -10.99
C LEU A 112 13.10 -0.37 -9.62
N THR A 113 14.43 -0.59 -9.56
CA THR A 113 15.16 -0.67 -8.29
C THR A 113 15.16 0.69 -7.59
N ASP A 114 15.52 1.76 -8.29
CA ASP A 114 15.52 3.13 -7.75
C ASP A 114 14.11 3.61 -7.36
N GLN A 115 13.09 3.31 -8.17
CA GLN A 115 11.70 3.62 -7.86
C GLN A 115 11.22 2.80 -6.66
N THR A 116 11.57 1.52 -6.57
CA THR A 116 11.23 0.67 -5.42
C THR A 116 11.87 1.20 -4.14
N GLU A 117 13.15 1.59 -4.18
CA GLU A 117 13.84 2.18 -3.03
C GLU A 117 13.26 3.55 -2.64
N ARG A 118 12.89 4.38 -3.63
CA ARG A 118 12.19 5.66 -3.40
C ARG A 118 10.82 5.46 -2.76
N MET A 119 10.04 4.49 -3.26
CA MET A 119 8.75 4.13 -2.70
C MET A 119 8.91 3.60 -1.28
N LEU A 120 9.87 2.70 -1.05
CA LEU A 120 10.19 2.17 0.27
C LEU A 120 10.50 3.29 1.28
N ALA A 121 11.29 4.30 0.88
CA ALA A 121 11.57 5.45 1.74
C ALA A 121 10.31 6.26 2.09
N ALA A 122 9.44 6.49 1.11
CA ALA A 122 8.18 7.19 1.34
C ALA A 122 7.24 6.38 2.26
N GLU A 123 7.11 5.08 2.03
CA GLU A 123 6.26 4.18 2.83
C GLU A 123 6.75 4.05 4.27
N LEU A 124 8.06 3.89 4.51
CA LEU A 124 8.60 3.80 5.87
C LEU A 124 8.40 5.12 6.64
N VAL A 125 8.52 6.27 5.99
CA VAL A 125 8.19 7.56 6.61
C VAL A 125 6.69 7.67 6.89
N ARG A 126 5.85 7.23 5.95
CA ARG A 126 4.39 7.21 6.09
C ARG A 126 3.94 6.31 7.24
N GLU A 127 4.49 5.12 7.37
CA GLU A 127 4.26 4.20 8.49
C GLU A 127 4.59 4.89 9.82
N GLN A 128 5.74 5.56 9.92
CA GLN A 128 6.10 6.28 11.13
C GLN A 128 5.19 7.46 11.44
N ILE A 129 4.61 8.12 10.43
CA ILE A 129 3.57 9.12 10.61
C ILE A 129 2.29 8.46 11.18
N PHE A 130 1.84 7.35 10.61
CA PHE A 130 0.67 6.60 11.08
C PHE A 130 0.82 6.09 12.52
N LEU A 131 2.00 5.56 12.87
CA LEU A 131 2.24 5.00 14.21
C LEU A 131 2.33 6.07 15.30
N GLN A 132 2.77 7.28 14.96
CA GLN A 132 3.11 8.30 15.95
C GLN A 132 2.05 9.39 16.05
N LEU A 133 1.39 9.73 14.94
CA LEU A 133 0.36 10.76 14.90
C LEU A 133 -1.02 10.11 15.11
N ARG A 134 -1.98 10.90 15.60
CA ARG A 134 -3.36 10.49 15.83
C ARG A 134 -4.30 11.36 15.02
N ASP A 135 -5.59 11.04 15.14
CA ASP A 135 -6.70 11.80 14.57
C ASP A 135 -6.60 11.88 13.04
N GLU A 136 -6.98 13.00 12.43
CA GLU A 136 -7.06 13.12 10.97
C GLU A 136 -5.72 13.45 10.29
N VAL A 137 -4.66 13.71 11.05
CA VAL A 137 -3.36 14.16 10.50
C VAL A 137 -2.66 13.10 9.62
N PRO A 138 -2.59 11.80 10.00
CA PRO A 138 -2.00 10.78 9.13
C PRO A 138 -2.67 10.69 7.76
N TYR A 139 -3.99 10.88 7.72
CA TYR A 139 -4.80 10.74 6.50
C TYR A 139 -4.78 11.98 5.62
N GLY A 140 -4.49 13.15 6.21
CA GLY A 140 -4.32 14.42 5.51
C GLY A 140 -2.88 14.71 5.07
N ALA A 141 -1.99 13.71 5.12
CA ALA A 141 -0.60 13.82 4.74
C ALA A 141 -0.25 12.93 3.52
N SER A 142 0.44 13.51 2.53
CA SER A 142 1.12 12.74 1.47
C SER A 142 2.62 12.72 1.77
N VAL A 143 3.28 11.63 1.39
CA VAL A 143 4.72 11.45 1.59
C VAL A 143 5.34 11.07 0.27
N GLU A 144 6.30 11.87 -0.18
CA GLU A 144 6.97 11.73 -1.48
C GLU A 144 8.49 11.80 -1.30
N THR A 145 9.22 10.91 -1.98
CA THR A 145 10.69 10.95 -2.03
C THR A 145 11.11 11.88 -3.18
N GLU A 146 11.56 13.09 -2.85
CA GLU A 146 12.00 14.10 -3.83
C GLU A 146 13.34 13.72 -4.47
N SER A 147 14.26 13.15 -3.69
CA SER A 147 15.54 12.70 -4.23
C SER A 147 16.06 11.46 -3.51
N PHE A 148 16.72 10.62 -4.29
CA PHE A 148 17.47 9.47 -3.84
C PHE A 148 18.80 9.50 -4.61
N SER A 149 19.91 9.59 -3.90
CA SER A 149 21.23 9.71 -4.52
C SER A 149 22.29 8.94 -3.75
N GLU A 150 23.03 8.12 -4.46
CA GLU A 150 24.21 7.46 -3.93
C GLU A 150 25.35 8.45 -3.76
N ARG A 151 26.09 8.29 -2.66
CA ARG A 151 27.30 9.05 -2.36
C ARG A 151 28.52 8.21 -2.68
N LYS A 152 29.64 8.89 -2.89
CA LYS A 152 30.93 8.25 -3.20
C LYS A 152 31.42 7.26 -2.14
N ASP A 153 30.91 7.35 -0.91
CA ASP A 153 31.25 6.44 0.19
C ASP A 153 30.31 5.22 0.29
N GLY A 154 29.42 5.03 -0.69
CA GLY A 154 28.42 3.95 -0.71
C GLY A 154 27.20 4.19 0.17
N SER A 155 27.13 5.34 0.87
CA SER A 155 25.91 5.74 1.59
C SER A 155 24.89 6.39 0.66
N VAL A 156 23.63 6.43 1.07
CA VAL A 156 22.56 7.10 0.30
C VAL A 156 22.08 8.36 1.00
N ARG A 157 21.84 9.42 0.22
CA ARG A 157 21.07 10.59 0.64
C ARG A 157 19.66 10.46 0.11
N ILE A 158 18.69 10.59 1.01
CA ILE A 158 17.27 10.51 0.70
C ILE A 158 16.60 11.77 1.22
N ASP A 159 15.94 12.52 0.34
CA ASP A 159 15.13 13.68 0.70
C ASP A 159 13.66 13.31 0.53
N VAL A 160 12.90 13.31 1.63
CA VAL A 160 11.48 12.99 1.66
C VAL A 160 10.71 14.23 2.11
N THR A 161 9.63 14.56 1.40
CA THR A 161 8.72 15.62 1.76
C THR A 161 7.39 15.05 2.22
N VAL A 162 6.95 15.52 3.39
CA VAL A 162 5.61 15.30 3.93
C VAL A 162 4.77 16.52 3.58
N TYR A 163 3.82 16.34 2.68
CA TYR A 163 2.83 17.37 2.34
C TYR A 163 1.65 17.28 3.28
N VAL A 164 1.17 18.42 3.75
CA VAL A 164 -0.03 18.52 4.60
C VAL A 164 -0.98 19.58 4.07
N ALA A 165 -2.28 19.36 4.29
CA ALA A 165 -3.33 20.25 3.77
C ALA A 165 -3.36 21.62 4.47
N ARG A 166 -3.07 21.67 5.77
CA ARG A 166 -3.22 22.88 6.59
C ARG A 166 -2.07 23.13 7.56
N ALA A 167 -1.83 24.40 7.88
CA ALA A 167 -0.80 24.84 8.82
C ALA A 167 -0.85 24.14 10.19
N GLY A 168 -2.05 23.85 10.69
CA GLY A 168 -2.25 23.12 11.95
C GLY A 168 -1.64 21.72 11.92
N HIS A 169 -1.84 20.99 10.81
CA HIS A 169 -1.26 19.66 10.60
C HIS A 169 0.26 19.72 10.52
N LYS A 170 0.82 20.73 9.84
CA LYS A 170 2.28 20.93 9.80
C LYS A 170 2.87 21.07 11.20
N LYS A 171 2.24 21.86 12.07
CA LYS A 171 2.67 22.00 13.46
C LYS A 171 2.63 20.67 14.22
N ILE A 172 1.62 19.85 13.97
CA ILE A 172 1.49 18.51 14.59
C ILE A 172 2.58 17.56 14.09
N VAL A 173 2.86 17.52 12.79
CA VAL A 173 3.92 16.68 12.21
C VAL A 173 5.31 17.10 12.73
N LEU A 174 5.58 18.40 12.79
CA LEU A 174 6.83 18.93 13.35
C LEU A 174 6.96 18.63 14.85
N GLY A 175 5.89 18.83 15.61
CA GLY A 175 5.88 18.77 17.06
C GLY A 175 6.66 19.90 17.72
N GLU A 176 6.59 19.97 19.05
CA GLU A 176 7.31 20.97 19.84
C GLU A 176 8.82 20.91 19.58
N GLY A 177 9.42 22.04 19.17
CA GLY A 177 10.84 22.13 18.85
C GLY A 177 11.32 21.17 17.75
N GLY A 178 10.42 20.63 16.90
CA GLY A 178 10.78 19.62 15.90
C GLY A 178 10.97 18.20 16.47
N ALA A 179 10.62 17.96 17.73
CA ALA A 179 10.86 16.68 18.40
C ALA A 179 10.17 15.50 17.68
N ARG A 180 8.99 15.74 17.09
CA ARG A 180 8.16 14.71 16.47
C ARG A 180 8.71 14.30 15.11
N ILE A 181 9.00 15.28 14.23
CA ILE A 181 9.62 14.99 12.94
C ILE A 181 11.00 14.34 13.10
N LYS A 182 11.78 14.72 14.13
CA LYS A 182 13.04 14.07 14.47
C LYS A 182 12.85 12.61 14.87
N SER A 183 11.79 12.30 15.61
CA SER A 183 11.45 10.94 16.02
C SER A 183 11.00 10.07 14.83
N ILE A 184 10.15 10.62 13.95
CA ILE A 184 9.75 10.01 12.68
C ILE A 184 10.98 9.69 11.83
N GLY A 185 11.82 10.69 11.55
CA GLY A 185 13.02 10.50 10.75
C GLY A 185 14.02 9.51 11.35
N SER A 186 14.20 9.51 12.67
CA SER A 186 15.11 8.57 13.33
C SER A 186 14.66 7.11 13.17
N ARG A 187 13.36 6.84 13.37
CA ARG A 187 12.80 5.49 13.22
C ARG A 187 12.80 5.04 11.75
N ALA A 188 12.30 5.88 10.84
CA ALA A 188 12.28 5.57 9.41
C ALA A 188 13.69 5.33 8.86
N ARG A 189 14.68 6.17 9.23
CA ARG A 189 16.09 5.98 8.84
C ARG A 189 16.64 4.64 9.33
N ARG A 190 16.37 4.26 10.57
CA ARG A 190 16.84 2.97 11.13
C ARG A 190 16.24 1.79 10.37
N ASP A 191 15.00 1.91 9.91
CA ASP A 191 14.32 0.86 9.15
C ASP A 191 14.87 0.79 7.72
N LEU A 192 15.11 1.95 7.09
CA LEU A 192 15.79 2.05 5.80
C LEU A 192 17.21 1.48 5.82
N GLU A 193 18.02 1.78 6.84
CA GLU A 193 19.38 1.22 6.98
C GLU A 193 19.38 -0.31 7.06
N ARG A 194 18.34 -0.91 7.65
CA ARG A 194 18.19 -2.37 7.70
C ARG A 194 17.77 -2.96 6.35
N GLN A 195 16.85 -2.30 5.65
CA GLN A 195 16.35 -2.79 4.36
C GLN A 195 17.35 -2.62 3.22
N LEU A 196 18.09 -1.52 3.21
CA LEU A 196 19.07 -1.20 2.17
C LEU A 196 20.47 -1.71 2.46
N GLU A 197 20.71 -2.25 3.67
CA GLU A 197 22.00 -2.77 4.15
C GLU A 197 23.18 -1.79 3.99
N ARG A 198 22.89 -0.48 3.94
CA ARG A 198 23.86 0.60 3.79
C ARG A 198 23.47 1.81 4.63
N ARG A 199 24.42 2.71 4.84
CA ARG A 199 24.21 3.93 5.64
C ARG A 199 23.24 4.88 4.93
N VAL A 200 22.28 5.43 5.67
CA VAL A 200 21.24 6.31 5.12
C VAL A 200 21.29 7.69 5.75
N HIS A 201 21.33 8.72 4.91
CA HIS A 201 21.18 10.13 5.27
C HIS A 201 19.79 10.62 4.87
N LEU A 202 18.81 10.38 5.74
CA LEU A 202 17.41 10.78 5.54
C LEU A 202 17.18 12.24 5.98
N PHE A 203 16.66 13.05 5.06
CA PHE A 203 16.21 14.42 5.30
C PHE A 203 14.69 14.48 5.12
N LEU A 204 14.00 15.01 6.14
CA LEU A 204 12.55 15.17 6.10
C LEU A 204 12.19 16.66 6.03
N ASN A 205 11.33 17.01 5.07
CA ASN A 205 10.73 18.33 4.96
C ASN A 205 9.23 18.22 5.21
N VAL A 206 8.63 19.24 5.83
CA VAL A 206 7.17 19.33 5.96
C VAL A 206 6.69 20.58 5.24
N LYS A 207 5.98 20.38 4.13
CA LYS A 207 5.48 21.46 3.28
C LYS A 207 3.95 21.54 3.39
N GLU A 208 3.44 22.75 3.46
CA GLU A 208 2.01 22.97 3.28
C GLU A 208 1.73 22.99 1.80
N ARG A 209 0.71 22.26 1.36
CA ARG A 209 0.20 22.30 -0.01
C ARG A 209 -1.30 22.52 0.07
N PRO A 210 -1.77 23.76 0.33
CA PRO A 210 -3.20 24.03 0.50
C PRO A 210 -3.99 23.55 -0.74
N GLY A 211 -5.11 22.87 -0.51
CA GLY A 211 -5.94 22.33 -1.57
C GLY A 211 -5.37 21.11 -2.29
N TRP A 212 -4.27 20.50 -1.82
CA TRP A 212 -3.82 19.22 -2.37
C TRP A 212 -4.77 18.08 -2.01
N ASP A 213 -5.46 18.16 -0.87
CA ASP A 213 -6.47 17.21 -0.45
C ASP A 213 -7.75 17.37 -1.27
N GLU A 214 -8.14 18.60 -1.61
CA GLU A 214 -9.23 18.92 -2.53
C GLU A 214 -8.88 18.58 -3.98
N GLU A 215 -7.67 18.91 -4.45
CA GLU A 215 -7.18 18.57 -5.80
C GLU A 215 -6.94 17.07 -5.91
N ALA A 216 -6.41 16.39 -4.89
CA ALA A 216 -6.35 14.94 -4.87
C ALA A 216 -7.75 14.34 -4.76
N ALA A 217 -8.67 14.91 -3.98
CA ALA A 217 -10.06 14.43 -3.95
C ALA A 217 -10.79 14.68 -5.28
N ARG A 218 -10.40 15.73 -6.01
CA ARG A 218 -10.93 16.11 -7.32
C ARG A 218 -10.31 15.30 -8.44
N LEU A 219 -9.00 15.03 -8.41
CA LEU A 219 -8.30 14.11 -9.30
C LEU A 219 -8.83 12.69 -9.10
N ARG A 220 -9.02 12.27 -7.84
CA ARG A 220 -9.77 11.05 -7.47
C ARG A 220 -11.22 11.08 -7.96
N ALA A 221 -11.90 12.22 -7.93
CA ALA A 221 -13.26 12.32 -8.47
C ALA A 221 -13.32 12.33 -10.01
N LEU A 222 -12.19 12.60 -10.68
CA LEU A 222 -12.05 12.69 -12.13
C LEU A 222 -11.29 11.49 -12.73
N GLY A 223 -10.75 10.59 -11.91
CA GLY A 223 -9.97 9.41 -12.31
C GLY A 223 -8.62 9.75 -12.97
N LEU A 224 -7.92 10.80 -12.51
CA LEU A 224 -6.72 11.34 -13.19
C LEU A 224 -5.44 11.29 -12.34
N ASP A 225 -5.44 10.66 -11.17
CA ASP A 225 -4.25 10.36 -10.39
C ASP A 225 -3.63 9.01 -10.81
N GLY A 226 -2.82 9.08 -11.87
CA GLY A 226 -1.94 8.01 -12.37
C GLY A 226 -0.63 8.58 -12.89
#